data_AF-A0A916XAE0-F1
#
_entry.id   AF-A0A916XAE0-F1
#
_cell.length_a   1.000
_cell.length_b   1.000
_cell.length_c   1.000
_cell.angle_alpha   90.00
_cell.angle_beta   90.00
_cell.angle_gamma   90.00
#
_symmetry.space_group_name_H-M   'P 1'
#
loop_
_entity.id
_entity.type
_entity.pdbx_description
1 polymer ?
#
loop_
_entity_poly.entity_id
_entity_poly.type
_entity_poly.pdbx_seq_one_letter_code
_entity_poly.pdbx_strand_id
1 'polypeptide(L)' 'MGNVVQFRLRPSLDHDDEIPEVDLVTAVDVAIRDLRDIARQSLASATREQANSCRLMLERAYEAAVRR' A
#
# COMPACT_ATOMS: atom_id res chain seq x y z
N MET A 1 43.41 -29.63 12.94
CA MET A 1 42.08 -29.96 13.49
C MET A 1 41.15 -28.81 13.14
N GLY A 2 40.11 -29.04 12.33
CA GLY A 2 39.23 -27.98 11.84
C GLY A 2 38.06 -27.75 12.79
N ASN A 3 37.92 -26.53 13.31
CA ASN A 3 36.74 -26.15 14.09
C ASN A 3 35.59 -25.83 13.15
N VAL A 4 34.50 -26.59 13.25
CA VAL A 4 33.27 -26.35 12.49
C VAL A 4 32.41 -25.37 13.27
N VAL A 5 32.19 -24.18 12.70
CA VAL A 5 31.26 -23.18 13.24
C VAL A 5 29.88 -23.49 12.68
N GLN A 6 28.95 -23.91 13.55
CA GLN A 6 27.56 -24.07 13.16
C GLN A 6 26.88 -22.70 13.11
N PHE A 7 26.46 -22.28 11.93
CA PHE A 7 25.56 -21.14 11.78
C PHE A 7 24.20 -21.52 12.36
N ARG A 8 23.76 -20.81 13.41
CA ARG A 8 22.38 -20.93 13.88
C ARG A 8 21.49 -20.29 12.82
N LEU A 9 20.65 -21.10 12.19
CA LEU A 9 19.55 -20.60 11.37
C LEU A 9 18.69 -19.73 12.30
N ARG A 10 18.55 -18.44 11.97
CA ARG A 10 17.59 -17.59 12.66
C ARG A 10 16.23 -18.27 12.48
N PRO A 11 15.46 -18.57 13.54
CA PRO A 11 14.11 -19.06 13.34
C PRO A 11 13.42 -18.09 12.41
N SER A 12 12.87 -18.60 11.32
CA SER A 12 11.87 -17.90 10.55
C SER A 12 10.85 -17.48 11.60
N LEU A 13 10.80 -16.18 11.91
CA LEU A 13 9.59 -15.64 12.49
C LEU A 13 8.56 -15.99 11.42
N ASP A 14 7.72 -16.98 11.70
CA ASP A 14 6.51 -17.20 10.95
C ASP A 14 5.82 -15.84 10.99
N HIS A 15 6.02 -15.03 9.95
CA HIS A 15 5.39 -13.72 9.80
C HIS A 15 3.95 -13.96 9.35
N ASP A 16 3.23 -14.80 10.11
CA ASP A 16 1.83 -14.56 10.45
C ASP A 16 1.79 -13.53 11.60
N ASP A 17 2.70 -12.55 11.59
CA ASP A 17 2.36 -11.23 12.11
C ASP A 17 1.13 -10.82 11.31
N GLU A 18 -0.04 -11.00 11.90
CA GLU A 18 -1.33 -10.51 11.43
C GLU A 18 -1.13 -9.04 11.02
N ILE A 19 -0.75 -8.80 9.77
CA ILE A 19 -0.89 -7.50 9.14
C ILE A 19 -2.38 -7.24 9.36
N PRO A 20 -2.77 -6.21 10.13
CA PRO A 20 -4.17 -5.99 10.41
C PRO A 20 -4.86 -5.94 9.05
N GLU A 21 -5.76 -6.89 8.80
CA GLU A 21 -6.48 -6.93 7.53
C GLU A 21 -7.27 -5.63 7.44
N VAL A 22 -6.73 -4.67 6.68
CA VAL A 22 -7.38 -3.39 6.46
C VAL A 22 -8.60 -3.67 5.61
N ASP A 23 -9.76 -3.22 6.07
CA ASP A 23 -10.98 -3.39 5.30
C ASP A 23 -10.86 -2.63 3.97
N LEU A 24 -11.53 -3.13 2.94
CA LEU A 24 -11.41 -2.60 1.59
C LEU A 24 -11.74 -1.10 1.51
N VAL A 25 -12.70 -0.62 2.32
CA VAL A 25 -13.11 0.79 2.31
C VAL A 25 -11.95 1.63 2.87
N THR A 26 -11.42 1.29 4.04
CA THR A 26 -10.26 1.97 4.62
C THR A 26 -9.04 1.94 3.69
N ALA A 27 -8.75 0.81 3.04
CA ALA A 27 -7.66 0.69 2.09
C ALA A 27 -7.80 1.66 0.91
N VAL A 28 -9.02 1.81 0.38
CA VAL A 28 -9.30 2.72 -0.73
C VAL A 28 -9.24 4.20 -0.30
N ASP A 29 -9.70 4.55 0.90
CA ASP A 29 -9.56 5.92 1.44
C ASP A 29 -8.08 6.32 1.56
N VAL A 30 -7.25 5.41 2.08
CA VAL A 30 -5.79 5.61 2.16
C VAL A 30 -5.19 5.78 0.76
N ALA A 31 -5.54 4.91 -0.20
CA ALA A 31 -5.05 5.03 -1.57
C ALA A 31 -5.44 6.35 -2.24
N ILE A 32 -6.64 6.88 -1.98
CA ILE A 32 -7.09 8.19 -2.48
C ILE A 32 -6.24 9.33 -1.91
N ARG A 33 -5.90 9.27 -0.61
CA ARG A 33 -4.98 10.22 0.02
C ARG A 33 -3.58 10.15 -0.59
N ASP A 34 -3.05 8.95 -0.75
CA ASP A 34 -1.71 8.74 -1.32
C ASP A 34 -1.61 9.27 -2.75
N LEU A 35 -2.61 9.00 -3.59
CA LEU A 35 -2.66 9.52 -4.96
C LEU A 35 -2.70 11.05 -5.00
N ARG A 36 -3.35 11.69 -4.01
CA ARG A 36 -3.37 13.14 -3.87
C ARG A 36 -1.99 13.68 -3.50
N ASP A 37 -1.27 12.99 -2.62
CA ASP A 37 0.09 13.34 -2.23
C ASP A 37 1.08 13.15 -3.38
N ILE A 38 1.00 12.03 -4.09
CA ILE A 38 1.80 11.75 -5.29
C ILE A 38 1.57 12.82 -6.36
N ALA A 39 0.31 13.19 -6.63
CA ALA A 39 0.00 14.23 -7.61
C ALA A 39 0.52 15.62 -7.18
N ARG A 40 0.57 15.91 -5.88
CA ARG A 40 1.12 17.18 -5.36
C ARG A 40 2.64 17.25 -5.45
N GLN A 41 3.33 16.14 -5.18
CA GLN A 41 4.78 16.09 -5.07
C GLN A 41 5.48 15.83 -6.42
N SER A 42 4.76 15.24 -7.39
CA SER A 42 5.35 14.88 -8.69
C SER A 42 5.66 16.12 -9.54
N LEU A 43 6.91 16.21 -10.01
CA LEU A 43 7.35 17.21 -10.98
C LEU A 43 6.97 16.83 -12.43
N ALA A 44 6.72 15.55 -12.70
CA ALA A 44 6.33 15.06 -14.02
C ALA A 44 4.81 15.26 -14.26
N SER A 45 4.44 15.97 -15.32
CA SER A 45 3.04 16.22 -15.69
C SER A 45 2.26 14.94 -15.92
N ALA A 46 2.82 14.00 -16.69
CA ALA A 46 2.18 12.71 -16.99
C ALA A 46 1.84 11.92 -15.72
N THR A 47 2.75 11.87 -14.74
CA THR A 47 2.51 11.21 -13.45
C THR A 47 1.41 11.91 -12.64
N ARG A 48 1.34 13.25 -12.66
CA ARG A 48 0.26 13.99 -12.01
C ARG A 48 -1.09 13.72 -12.65
N GLU A 49 -1.16 13.72 -13.98
CA GLU A 49 -2.38 13.43 -14.72
C GLU A 49 -2.87 12.01 -14.45
N GLN A 50 -1.96 11.03 -14.49
CA GLN A 50 -2.27 9.64 -14.18
C GLN A 50 -2.76 9.47 -12.74
N ALA A 51 -2.06 10.06 -11.76
CA ALA A 51 -2.46 9.98 -10.35
C ALA A 51 -3.84 10.61 -10.11
N ASN A 52 -4.12 11.74 -10.75
CA ASN A 52 -5.43 12.39 -10.67
C ASN A 52 -6.55 11.56 -11.33
N SER A 53 -6.28 10.96 -12.49
CA SER A 53 -7.24 10.08 -13.17
C SER A 53 -7.57 8.85 -12.33
N CYS A 54 -6.54 8.19 -11.78
CA CYS A 54 -6.70 7.05 -10.88
C CYS A 54 -7.50 7.43 -9.63
N ARG A 55 -7.15 8.57 -9.01
CA ARG A 55 -7.86 9.10 -7.83
C ARG A 55 -9.35 9.31 -8.11
N LEU A 56 -9.68 9.93 -9.23
CA LEU A 56 -11.08 10.22 -9.60
C LEU A 56 -11.90 8.94 -9.78
N MET A 57 -11.31 7.90 -10.39
CA MET A 57 -11.94 6.60 -10.54
C MET A 57 -12.23 5.95 -9.17
N LEU A 58 -11.24 5.96 -8.27
CA LEU A 58 -11.39 5.40 -6.92
C LEU A 58 -12.38 6.19 -6.06
N GLU A 59 -12.38 7.52 -6.12
CA GLU A 59 -13.33 8.37 -5.39
C GLU A 59 -14.78 8.02 -5.77
N ARG A 60 -15.06 7.84 -7.08
CA ARG A 60 -16.40 7.41 -7.54
C ARG A 60 -16.80 6.03 -7.04
N ALA A 61 -15.86 5.07 -7.07
CA ALA A 61 -16.12 3.71 -6.59
C ALA A 61 -16.35 3.69 -5.07
N TYR A 62 -15.55 4.46 -4.32
CA TYR A 62 -15.66 4.61 -2.87
C TYR A 62 -17.00 5.24 -2.47
N GLU A 63 -17.38 6.35 -3.12
CA GLU A 63 -18.69 6.97 -2.88
C GLU A 63 -19.86 6.02 -3.16
N ALA A 64 -19.78 5.23 -4.23
CA ALA A 64 -20.79 4.23 -4.55
C ALA A 64 -20.85 3.10 -3.53
N ALA A 65 -19.71 2.70 -2.95
CA ALA A 65 -19.64 1.65 -1.94
C ALA A 65 -20.17 2.12 -0.58
N VAL A 66 -19.89 3.36 -0.18
CA VAL A 66 -20.29 3.92 1.14
C VAL A 66 -21.76 4.33 1.17
N ARG A 67 -22.38 4.67 0.03
CA ARG A 67 -23.81 5.03 -0.04
C ARG A 67 -24.77 3.83 -0.14
N ARG A 68 -24.25 2.61 -0.16
CA ARG A 68 -25.02 1.38 -0.32
C ARG A 68 -25.43 0.80 1.03
#